data_AF-A0A1V5HEA4-F1
#
_entry.id   AF-A0A1V5HEA4-F1
#
_cell.length_a   1.000
_cell.length_b   1.000
_cell.length_c   1.000
_cell.angle_alpha   90.00
_cell.angle_beta   90.00
_cell.angle_gamma   90.00
#
_symmetry.space_group_name_H-M   'P 1'
#
loop_
_entity.id
_entity.type
_entity.pdbx_description
1 polymer ?
#
loop_
_entity_poly.entity_id
_entity_poly.type
_entity_poly.pdbx_seq_one_letter_code
_entity_poly.pdbx_strand_id
1 'polypeptide(L)'
;MIYSRLIKLIEDNANELTDRVYRDILTQEETKSYRTLPENVVRDRIFDVYSRLDSWLVKEKHTGEVQRSYTDLGRKRFKEGIPLHEVIMALMLIKRHLWLYVRENHFFDSTYQCFQALEMNNQVVLFFDRAVFFTIIGYEDASSSSTGGGQGVFSRFLKKK
;
A
#
# COMPACT_ATOMS: atom_id res chain seq x y z
N MET A 1 9.95 -20.96 5.45
CA MET A 1 8.86 -20.92 4.45
C MET A 1 9.17 -19.83 3.42
N ILE A 2 8.48 -19.77 2.29
CA ILE A 2 8.73 -18.73 1.29
C ILE A 2 8.44 -17.32 1.84
N TYR A 3 7.41 -17.18 2.69
CA TYR A 3 7.03 -15.92 3.34
C TYR A 3 8.16 -15.33 4.19
N SER A 4 8.82 -16.16 5.01
CA SER A 4 9.94 -15.71 5.84
C SER A 4 11.14 -15.23 5.03
N ARG A 5 11.32 -15.72 3.79
CA ARG A 5 12.35 -15.20 2.89
C ARG A 5 11.95 -13.86 2.30
N LEU A 6 10.67 -13.68 1.95
CA LEU A 6 10.17 -12.41 1.40
C LEU A 6 10.22 -11.31 2.45
N ILE A 7 9.77 -11.61 3.67
CA ILE A 7 9.84 -10.69 4.81
C ILE A 7 11.28 -10.23 5.02
N LYS A 8 12.24 -11.17 5.11
CA LYS A 8 13.66 -10.81 5.22
C LYS A 8 14.15 -9.96 4.06
N LEU A 9 13.77 -10.29 2.83
CA LEU A 9 14.14 -9.50 1.66
C LEU A 9 13.57 -8.08 1.74
N ILE A 10 12.35 -7.90 2.24
CA ILE A 10 11.77 -6.57 2.43
C ILE A 10 12.50 -5.84 3.57
N GLU A 11 12.66 -6.47 4.74
CA GLU A 11 13.33 -5.89 5.91
C GLU A 11 14.77 -5.45 5.60
N ASP A 12 15.57 -6.33 4.97
CA ASP A 12 16.97 -6.09 4.66
C ASP A 12 17.15 -4.99 3.59
N ASN A 13 16.14 -4.76 2.74
CA ASN A 13 16.24 -3.88 1.57
C ASN A 13 15.19 -2.75 1.56
N ALA A 14 14.50 -2.50 2.68
CA ALA A 14 13.41 -1.54 2.78
C ALA A 14 13.85 -0.12 2.39
N ASN A 15 15.08 0.26 2.74
CA ASN A 15 15.66 1.55 2.36
C ASN A 15 15.85 1.66 0.83
N GLU A 16 16.43 0.64 0.21
CA GLU A 16 16.65 0.62 -1.24
C GLU A 16 15.34 0.61 -2.02
N LEU A 17 14.37 -0.21 -1.58
CA LEU A 17 13.02 -0.23 -2.13
C LEU A 17 12.35 1.15 -2.02
N THR A 18 12.46 1.78 -0.86
CA THR A 18 11.94 3.12 -0.61
C THR A 18 12.58 4.17 -1.54
N ASP A 19 13.90 4.12 -1.72
CA ASP A 19 14.63 5.01 -2.63
C ASP A 19 14.21 4.86 -4.09
N ARG A 20 13.97 3.62 -4.53
CA ARG A 20 13.51 3.32 -5.90
C ARG A 20 12.10 3.86 -6.14
N VAL A 21 11.17 3.59 -5.22
CA VAL A 21 9.79 4.10 -5.31
C VAL A 21 9.77 5.62 -5.23
N TYR A 22 10.51 6.22 -4.30
CA TYR A 22 10.53 7.67 -4.11
C TYR A 22 10.95 8.40 -5.39
N ARG A 23 12.00 7.93 -6.06
CA ARG A 23 12.44 8.47 -7.35
C ARG A 23 11.34 8.41 -8.40
N ASP A 24 10.64 7.29 -8.49
CA ASP A 24 9.57 7.09 -9.48
C ASP A 24 8.33 7.97 -9.20
N ILE A 25 7.97 8.15 -7.92
CA ILE A 25 6.89 9.03 -7.49
C ILE A 25 7.19 10.49 -7.87
N LEU A 26 8.45 10.91 -7.82
CA LEU A 26 8.81 12.28 -8.18
C LEU A 26 8.88 12.51 -9.68
N THR A 27 9.17 11.48 -10.48
CA THR A 27 9.29 11.62 -11.95
C THR A 27 7.93 11.56 -12.66
N GLN A 28 6.96 10.85 -12.10
CA GLN A 28 5.64 10.65 -12.73
C GLN A 28 4.71 11.86 -12.55
N GLU A 29 3.97 12.21 -13.61
CA GLU A 29 2.98 13.30 -13.56
C GLU A 29 1.72 12.89 -12.78
N GLU A 30 1.44 11.58 -12.74
CA GLU A 30 0.35 10.95 -12.01
C GLU A 30 0.52 11.01 -10.48
N THR A 31 1.66 11.51 -9.98
CA THR A 31 1.97 11.67 -8.55
C THR A 31 2.60 13.03 -8.22
N LYS A 32 2.36 14.04 -9.07
CA LYS A 32 2.96 15.37 -8.97
C LYS A 32 2.74 16.09 -7.63
N SER A 33 1.64 15.86 -6.93
CA SER A 33 1.35 16.51 -5.65
C SER A 33 2.34 16.08 -4.56
N TYR A 34 2.94 14.89 -4.68
CA TYR A 34 4.00 14.43 -3.77
C TYR A 34 5.29 15.24 -3.86
N ARG A 35 5.53 15.95 -4.97
CA ARG A 35 6.71 16.83 -5.14
C ARG A 35 6.70 18.03 -4.20
N THR A 36 5.53 18.38 -3.65
CA THR A 36 5.38 19.50 -2.71
C THR A 36 5.65 19.12 -1.26
N LEU A 37 5.78 17.82 -0.97
CA LEU A 37 6.00 17.30 0.37
C LEU A 37 7.50 17.20 0.70
N PRO A 38 7.88 17.33 1.98
CA PRO A 38 9.24 17.03 2.42
C PRO A 38 9.66 15.60 2.07
N GLU A 39 10.91 15.43 1.62
CA GLU A 39 11.46 14.13 1.19
C GLU A 39 11.30 13.05 2.27
N ASN A 40 11.69 13.34 3.50
CA ASN A 40 11.57 12.42 4.63
C ASN A 40 10.12 11.94 4.82
N VAL A 41 9.15 12.85 4.68
CA VAL A 41 7.73 12.52 4.82
C VAL A 41 7.27 11.55 3.72
N VAL A 42 7.74 11.70 2.48
CA VAL A 42 7.37 10.77 1.39
C VAL A 42 8.02 9.40 1.61
N ARG A 43 9.28 9.38 2.01
CA ARG A 43 10.03 8.16 2.30
C ARG A 43 9.44 7.37 3.46
N ASP A 44 9.13 8.03 4.56
CA ASP A 44 8.50 7.40 5.74
C ASP A 44 7.16 6.75 5.35
N ARG A 45 6.37 7.40 4.48
CA ARG A 45 5.10 6.84 4.00
C ARG A 45 5.28 5.58 3.16
N ILE A 46 6.32 5.52 2.33
CA ILE A 46 6.63 4.34 1.52
C ILE A 46 7.10 3.22 2.44
N PHE A 47 8.02 3.53 3.36
CA PHE A 47 8.56 2.59 4.34
C PHE A 47 7.46 1.99 5.23
N ASP A 48 6.51 2.82 5.68
CA ASP A 48 5.34 2.39 6.46
C ASP A 48 4.51 1.32 5.71
N VAL A 49 4.39 1.43 4.38
CA VAL A 49 3.64 0.44 3.59
C VAL A 49 4.37 -0.90 3.56
N TYR A 50 5.70 -0.91 3.42
CA TYR A 50 6.50 -2.13 3.49
C TYR A 50 6.44 -2.78 4.88
N SER A 51 6.59 -1.99 5.95
CA SER A 51 6.49 -2.49 7.34
C SER A 51 5.12 -3.11 7.65
N ARG A 52 4.05 -2.55 7.09
CA ARG A 52 2.68 -3.10 7.22
C ARG A 52 2.49 -4.37 6.40
N LEU A 53 3.13 -4.46 5.24
CA LEU A 53 3.15 -5.69 4.45
C LEU A 53 3.87 -6.81 5.20
N ASP A 54 5.02 -6.54 5.80
CA ASP A 54 5.74 -7.54 6.61
C ASP A 54 4.88 -8.04 7.77
N SER A 55 4.24 -7.11 8.48
CA SER A 55 3.29 -7.43 9.55
C SER A 55 2.10 -8.27 9.06
N TRP A 56 1.60 -8.00 7.85
CA TRP A 56 0.52 -8.77 7.21
C TRP A 56 0.95 -10.20 6.87
N LEU A 57 2.15 -10.37 6.33
CA LEU A 57 2.67 -11.68 5.92
C LEU A 57 3.04 -12.55 7.12
N VAL A 58 3.48 -11.96 8.23
CA VAL A 58 3.76 -12.69 9.49
C VAL A 58 2.46 -13.18 10.14
N LYS A 59 1.42 -12.35 10.12
CA LYS A 59 0.19 -12.59 10.86
C LYS A 59 -0.95 -12.86 9.88
N GLU A 60 -1.09 -14.11 9.42
CA GLU A 60 -2.07 -14.56 8.41
C GLU A 60 -3.56 -14.19 8.67
N LYS A 61 -3.93 -13.39 9.69
CA LYS A 61 -5.32 -13.19 10.14
C LYS A 61 -5.72 -11.79 10.66
N HIS A 62 -5.04 -10.68 10.31
CA HIS A 62 -5.46 -9.33 10.78
C HIS A 62 -6.09 -8.44 9.69
N THR A 63 -7.14 -8.92 9.03
CA THR A 63 -7.97 -8.12 8.10
C THR A 63 -8.41 -6.78 8.70
N GLY A 64 -8.74 -6.75 10.00
CA GLY A 64 -9.19 -5.54 10.69
C GLY A 64 -8.12 -4.46 10.86
N GLU A 65 -6.83 -4.83 10.94
CA GLU A 65 -5.73 -3.87 11.11
C GLU A 65 -5.47 -3.11 9.81
N VAL A 66 -5.43 -3.83 8.68
CA VAL A 66 -5.33 -3.23 7.34
C VAL A 66 -6.51 -2.31 7.07
N GLN A 67 -7.73 -2.76 7.40
CA GLN A 67 -8.93 -1.95 7.23
C GLN A 67 -8.82 -0.59 7.93
N ARG A 68 -8.56 -0.58 9.25
CA ARG A 68 -8.48 0.67 10.02
C ARG A 68 -7.38 1.56 9.48
N SER A 69 -6.19 0.99 9.35
CA SER A 69 -4.99 1.69 8.93
C SER A 69 -5.10 2.40 7.58
N TYR A 70 -5.62 1.70 6.57
CA TYR A 70 -5.75 2.29 5.23
C TYR A 70 -6.98 3.18 5.11
N THR A 71 -8.04 2.94 5.89
CA THR A 71 -9.13 3.92 6.03
C THR A 71 -8.61 5.25 6.60
N ASP A 72 -7.80 5.19 7.67
CA ASP A 72 -7.21 6.38 8.28
C ASP A 72 -6.20 7.06 7.34
N LEU A 73 -5.43 6.28 6.57
CA LEU A 73 -4.58 6.79 5.51
C LEU A 73 -5.38 7.61 4.49
N GLY A 74 -6.48 7.07 3.96
CA GLY A 74 -7.35 7.77 3.00
C GLY A 74 -7.87 9.09 3.54
N ARG A 75 -8.38 9.08 4.79
CA ARG A 75 -8.85 10.30 5.48
C ARG A 75 -7.73 11.33 5.64
N LYS A 76 -6.52 10.89 6.02
CA LYS A 76 -5.36 11.74 6.19
C LYS A 76 -4.95 12.38 4.86
N ARG A 77 -4.90 11.62 3.77
CA ARG A 77 -4.50 12.12 2.45
C ARG A 77 -5.48 13.15 1.89
N PHE A 78 -6.79 12.96 2.11
CA PHE A 78 -7.79 13.97 1.77
C PHE A 78 -7.53 15.29 2.52
N LYS A 79 -7.29 15.23 3.83
CA LYS A 79 -6.99 16.42 4.66
C LYS A 79 -5.69 17.13 4.25
N GLU A 80 -4.72 16.38 3.73
CA GLU A 80 -3.47 16.91 3.17
C GLU A 80 -3.64 17.51 1.76
N GLY A 81 -4.83 17.38 1.15
CA GLY A 81 -5.10 17.91 -0.19
C GLY A 81 -4.50 17.08 -1.33
N ILE A 82 -4.04 15.86 -1.06
CA ILE A 82 -3.45 14.99 -2.08
C ILE A 82 -4.58 14.31 -2.86
N PRO A 83 -4.65 14.43 -4.20
CA PRO A 83 -5.73 13.83 -4.97
C PRO A 83 -5.75 12.30 -4.83
N LEU A 84 -6.95 11.72 -4.74
CA LEU A 84 -7.12 10.27 -4.55
C LEU A 84 -6.36 9.44 -5.59
N HIS A 85 -6.43 9.82 -6.87
CA HIS A 85 -5.74 9.08 -7.94
C HIS A 85 -4.22 9.00 -7.71
N GLU A 86 -3.60 10.05 -7.18
CA GLU A 86 -2.17 10.05 -6.87
C GLU A 86 -1.84 9.15 -5.66
N VAL A 87 -2.74 9.09 -4.67
CA VAL A 87 -2.60 8.16 -3.53
C VAL A 87 -2.64 6.72 -4.00
N ILE A 88 -3.57 6.38 -4.90
CA ILE A 88 -3.68 5.03 -5.45
C ILE A 88 -2.48 4.72 -6.36
N MET A 89 -2.04 5.67 -7.17
CA MET A 89 -0.83 5.51 -7.98
C MET A 89 0.40 5.21 -7.11
N ALA A 90 0.61 5.94 -6.01
CA ALA A 90 1.70 5.67 -5.09
C ALA A 90 1.66 4.24 -4.52
N LEU A 91 0.48 3.74 -4.11
CA LEU A 91 0.34 2.35 -3.65
C LEU A 91 0.64 1.32 -4.75
N MET A 92 0.23 1.60 -5.99
CA MET A 92 0.54 0.74 -7.15
C MET A 92 2.03 0.72 -7.48
N LEU A 93 2.72 1.87 -7.38
CA LEU A 93 4.17 1.95 -7.57
C LEU A 93 4.93 1.18 -6.50
N ILE A 94 4.53 1.31 -5.23
CA ILE A 94 5.13 0.52 -4.13
C ILE A 94 5.01 -0.98 -4.40
N LYS A 95 3.82 -1.45 -4.81
CA LYS A 95 3.60 -2.85 -5.21
C LYS A 95 4.48 -3.25 -6.39
N ARG A 96 4.60 -2.39 -7.41
CA ARG A 96 5.38 -2.68 -8.61
C ARG A 96 6.87 -2.82 -8.30
N HIS A 97 7.44 -1.90 -7.53
CA HIS A 97 8.86 -1.92 -7.15
C HIS A 97 9.21 -3.13 -6.29
N LEU A 98 8.30 -3.59 -5.43
CA LEU A 98 8.48 -4.87 -4.73
C LEU A 98 8.67 -6.04 -5.71
N TRP A 99 7.80 -6.16 -6.71
CA TRP A 99 7.87 -7.25 -7.67
C TRP A 99 9.06 -7.17 -8.61
N LEU A 100 9.47 -5.96 -9.00
CA LEU A 100 10.71 -5.75 -9.76
C LEU A 100 11.92 -6.24 -8.96
N TYR A 101 11.98 -5.88 -7.67
CA TYR A 101 13.07 -6.29 -6.79
C TYR A 101 13.13 -7.80 -6.56
N VAL A 102 11.98 -8.45 -6.31
CA VAL A 102 11.87 -9.90 -6.16
C VAL A 102 12.36 -10.62 -7.43
N ARG A 103 12.03 -10.08 -8.61
CA ARG A 103 12.44 -10.67 -9.89
C ARG A 103 13.95 -10.50 -10.15
N GLU A 104 14.50 -9.33 -9.85
CA GLU A 104 15.93 -9.01 -10.05
C GLU A 104 16.84 -9.85 -9.15
N ASN A 105 16.39 -10.22 -7.96
CA ASN A 105 17.17 -11.00 -7.00
C ASN A 105 17.04 -12.52 -7.19
N HIS A 106 16.54 -12.98 -8.34
CA HIS A 106 16.38 -14.41 -8.66
C HIS A 106 15.74 -15.22 -7.52
N PHE A 107 14.70 -14.67 -6.90
CA PHE A 107 14.19 -15.18 -5.62
C PHE A 107 13.61 -16.60 -5.68
N PHE A 108 13.38 -17.16 -6.88
CA PHE A 108 12.84 -18.50 -7.09
C PHE A 108 13.72 -19.30 -8.06
N ASP A 109 14.40 -20.33 -7.55
CA ASP A 109 15.38 -21.14 -8.31
C ASP A 109 14.90 -22.58 -8.60
N SER A 110 13.70 -22.96 -8.13
CA SER A 110 13.16 -24.31 -8.37
C SER A 110 11.65 -24.34 -8.60
N THR A 111 11.17 -25.38 -9.30
CA THR A 111 9.73 -25.58 -9.58
C THR A 111 8.88 -25.65 -8.32
N TYR A 112 9.41 -26.22 -7.22
CA TYR A 112 8.71 -26.25 -5.92
C TYR A 112 8.60 -24.85 -5.29
N GLN A 113 9.62 -24.01 -5.47
CA GLN A 113 9.56 -22.61 -5.02
C GLN A 113 8.56 -21.79 -5.84
N CYS A 114 8.30 -22.15 -7.10
CA CYS A 114 7.30 -21.49 -7.96
C CYS A 114 5.86 -21.63 -7.43
N PHE A 115 5.45 -22.80 -6.94
CA PHE A 115 4.11 -22.95 -6.34
C PHE A 115 3.95 -22.13 -5.06
N GLN A 116 4.96 -22.15 -4.19
CA GLN A 116 5.01 -21.29 -3.01
C GLN A 116 5.03 -19.79 -3.38
N ALA A 117 5.70 -19.43 -4.47
CA ALA A 117 5.70 -18.07 -5.00
C ALA A 117 4.30 -17.58 -5.35
N LEU A 118 3.48 -18.45 -5.95
CA LEU A 118 2.10 -18.11 -6.33
C LEU A 118 1.22 -17.86 -5.10
N GLU A 119 1.31 -18.69 -4.07
CA GLU A 119 0.57 -18.47 -2.81
C GLU A 119 0.99 -17.15 -2.15
N MET A 120 2.30 -16.90 -2.11
CA MET A 120 2.85 -15.66 -1.57
C MET A 120 2.41 -14.43 -2.39
N ASN A 121 2.41 -14.55 -3.72
CA ASN A 121 1.91 -13.52 -4.62
C ASN A 121 0.45 -13.18 -4.33
N ASN A 122 -0.40 -14.19 -4.13
CA ASN A 122 -1.80 -13.97 -3.78
C ASN A 122 -1.96 -13.21 -2.46
N GLN A 123 -1.12 -13.46 -1.44
CA GLN A 123 -1.19 -12.73 -0.17
C GLN A 123 -0.77 -11.25 -0.32
N VAL A 124 0.30 -10.99 -1.08
CA VAL A 124 0.76 -9.63 -1.36
C VAL A 124 -0.27 -8.87 -2.19
N VAL A 125 -0.85 -9.50 -3.22
CA VAL A 125 -1.94 -8.93 -4.02
C VAL A 125 -3.13 -8.59 -3.14
N LEU A 126 -3.58 -9.53 -2.31
CA LEU A 126 -4.70 -9.32 -1.39
C LEU A 126 -4.46 -8.17 -0.41
N PHE A 127 -3.23 -8.01 0.09
CA PHE A 127 -2.85 -6.89 0.94
C PHE A 127 -3.03 -5.56 0.21
N PHE A 128 -2.46 -5.42 -0.98
CA PHE A 128 -2.51 -4.16 -1.73
C PHE A 128 -3.93 -3.84 -2.23
N ASP A 129 -4.71 -4.84 -2.62
CA ASP A 129 -6.09 -4.63 -3.05
C ASP A 129 -6.96 -4.13 -1.89
N ARG A 130 -6.76 -4.68 -0.68
CA ARG A 130 -7.40 -4.17 0.54
C ARG A 130 -6.91 -2.78 0.91
N ALA A 131 -5.60 -2.53 0.82
CA ALA A 131 -5.02 -1.22 1.08
C ALA A 131 -5.65 -0.15 0.17
N VAL A 132 -5.73 -0.41 -1.13
CA VAL A 132 -6.39 0.47 -2.12
C VAL A 132 -7.86 0.67 -1.78
N PHE A 133 -8.61 -0.42 -1.58
CA PHE A 133 -10.05 -0.35 -1.30
C PHE A 133 -10.35 0.50 -0.05
N PHE A 134 -9.69 0.22 1.08
CA PHE A 134 -9.94 0.96 2.31
C PHE A 134 -9.42 2.40 2.26
N THR A 135 -8.36 2.67 1.50
CA THR A 135 -7.89 4.04 1.24
C THR A 135 -8.94 4.85 0.50
N ILE A 136 -9.57 4.29 -0.54
CA ILE A 136 -10.66 4.94 -1.28
C ILE A 136 -11.82 5.25 -0.33
N ILE A 137 -12.26 4.24 0.44
CA ILE A 137 -13.36 4.38 1.39
C ILE A 137 -13.08 5.50 2.41
N GLY A 138 -11.89 5.53 2.99
CA GLY A 138 -11.52 6.57 3.96
C GLY A 138 -11.46 7.97 3.34
N TYR A 139 -10.95 8.07 2.12
CA TYR A 139 -10.85 9.32 1.39
C TYR A 139 -12.23 9.90 1.04
N GLU A 140 -13.12 9.06 0.49
CA GLU A 140 -14.49 9.44 0.14
C GLU A 140 -15.31 9.84 1.38
N ASP A 141 -15.15 9.12 2.48
CA ASP A 141 -15.82 9.42 3.74
C ASP A 141 -15.42 10.82 4.28
N ALA A 142 -14.13 11.16 4.23
CA ALA A 142 -13.65 12.49 4.58
C ALA A 142 -14.19 13.58 3.63
N SER A 143 -14.21 13.31 2.32
CA SER A 143 -14.74 14.21 1.29
C SER A 143 -16.25 14.49 1.45
N SER A 144 -17.03 13.45 1.75
CA SER A 144 -18.47 13.58 2.00
C SER A 144 -18.78 14.37 3.27
N SER A 145 -17.93 14.23 4.30
CA SER A 145 -18.06 14.96 5.57
C SER A 145 -17.73 16.45 5.42
N SER A 146 -16.80 16.83 4.54
CA SER A 146 -16.47 18.23 4.27
C SER A 146 -17.51 18.97 3.41
N THR A 147 -18.36 18.24 2.68
CA THR A 147 -19.29 18.84 1.70
C THR A 147 -20.69 19.10 2.28
N GLY A 148 -20.95 18.76 3.55
CA GLY A 148 -22.21 19.09 4.24
C GLY A 148 -23.46 18.46 3.62
N GLY A 149 -23.79 17.22 3.99
CA GLY A 149 -25.17 16.70 3.83
C GLY A 149 -25.37 15.30 3.23
N GLY A 150 -24.32 14.51 2.99
CA GLY A 150 -24.48 13.14 2.49
C GLY A 150 -24.10 12.10 3.53
N GLN A 151 -24.98 11.14 3.83
CA GLN A 151 -24.61 9.88 4.51
C GLN A 151 -23.32 9.34 3.87
N GLY A 152 -22.21 9.38 4.62
CA GLY A 152 -20.89 8.98 4.13
C GLY A 152 -20.91 7.57 3.58
N VAL A 153 -20.05 7.28 2.60
CA VAL A 153 -20.01 5.99 1.88
C VAL A 153 -19.98 4.80 2.86
N PHE A 154 -19.25 4.95 3.97
CA PHE A 154 -19.19 3.96 5.04
C PHE A 154 -20.55 3.67 5.70
N SER A 155 -21.36 4.70 5.93
CA SER A 155 -22.71 4.56 6.52
C SER A 155 -23.69 3.86 5.57
N ARG A 156 -23.50 4.00 4.25
CA ARG A 156 -24.29 3.27 3.24
C ARG A 156 -23.92 1.79 3.17
N PHE A 157 -22.64 1.45 3.34
CA PHE A 157 -22.19 0.05 3.36
C PHE A 157 -22.58 -0.69 4.66
N LEU A 158 -22.57 -0.01 5.82
CA LEU A 158 -22.97 -0.62 7.10
C LEU A 158 -24.48 -0.85 7.23
N LYS A 159 -25.32 -0.06 6.56
CA LYS A 159 -26.78 -0.26 6.55
C LYS A 159 -27.25 -1.50 5.77
N LYS A 160 -26.35 -2.18 5.05
CA LYS A 160 -26.69 -3.32 4.17
C LYS A 160 -26.39 -4.70 4.78
N LYS A 161 -26.18 -4.78 6.10
CA LYS A 161 -26.01 -6.04 6.84
C LYS A 161 -27.17 -6.27 7.81
#